data_AF-A0A975GV92-F1
#
_entry.id   AF-A0A975GV92-F1
#
_cell.length_a   1.000
_cell.length_b   1.000
_cell.length_c   1.000
_cell.angle_alpha   90.00
_cell.angle_beta   90.00
_cell.angle_gamma   90.00
#
_symmetry.space_group_name_H-M   'P 1'
#
loop_
_entity.id
_entity.type
_entity.pdbx_description
1 polymer ?
#
loop_
_entity_poly.entity_id
_entity_poly.type
_entity_poly.pdbx_seq_one_letter_code
_entity_poly.pdbx_strand_id
1 'polypeptide(L)'
;MSHYVTRLLTVALAGALLASAAPAAFAQSATTAPAAAAPPEPVRPIRASKIILIGDSTTQSNSGWGGRFCSDHVVSFVACLNLARGGRSTSNYRAEGSWDIALAEMSTGAYVDTYVLIQFGHNDQPGKPGRSTDLATEFPQNLRRYVAEVRAKGAIPVLVTPLTRRQFVDGKLDNDLEPWAASIRAVAAETNTPLLDLNADSAAAVEAMGPSLAAGFAQSPPSPIVAAALLTGTTVPANTGAPVPAAPAAGAAPAPTQNNAAVEPMGDAKLSFDYTHLGPTGAAFFSAMVTRELALAVPALRRNLIN
;
A
#
# COMPACT_ATOMS: atom_id res chain seq x y z
N MET A 1 85.18 20.09 35.06
CA MET A 1 85.43 19.48 36.39
C MET A 1 85.47 17.97 36.16
N SER A 2 86.65 17.39 35.93
CA SER A 2 87.47 16.65 36.92
C SER A 2 86.60 15.63 37.67
N HIS A 3 86.83 14.31 37.63
CA HIS A 3 87.99 13.54 38.12
C HIS A 3 88.01 12.18 37.39
N TYR A 4 89.11 11.68 36.83
CA TYR A 4 90.18 10.86 37.42
C TYR A 4 89.75 9.74 38.39
N VAL A 5 90.37 8.56 38.18
CA VAL A 5 90.96 7.58 39.13
C VAL A 5 90.59 6.14 38.71
N THR A 6 91.45 5.39 38.00
CA THR A 6 92.65 4.60 38.42
C THR A 6 92.34 3.13 38.73
N ARG A 7 92.85 2.28 37.82
CA ARG A 7 93.39 0.90 37.92
C ARG A 7 93.23 0.11 39.23
N LEU A 8 92.93 -1.18 39.08
CA LEU A 8 93.80 -2.26 39.59
C LEU A 8 93.56 -3.60 38.86
N LEU A 9 94.70 -4.22 38.51
CA LEU A 9 94.86 -5.53 37.88
C LEU A 9 94.50 -6.67 38.84
N THR A 10 93.97 -7.78 38.30
CA THR A 10 94.58 -9.10 38.58
C THR A 10 94.29 -10.16 37.51
N VAL A 11 95.40 -10.71 37.05
CA VAL A 11 95.68 -11.98 36.35
C VAL A 11 94.77 -13.14 36.77
N ALA A 12 94.33 -13.98 35.82
CA ALA A 12 94.74 -15.39 35.73
C ALA A 12 93.93 -16.27 34.76
N LEU A 13 94.71 -17.14 34.11
CA LEU A 13 94.41 -18.49 33.59
C LEU A 13 93.67 -18.65 32.26
N ALA A 14 94.47 -19.03 31.26
CA ALA A 14 94.04 -19.73 30.05
C ALA A 14 93.48 -21.11 30.40
N GLY A 15 92.21 -21.35 30.03
CA GLY A 15 91.59 -22.67 29.96
C GLY A 15 91.20 -22.97 28.52
N ALA A 16 91.75 -24.04 27.96
CA ALA A 16 91.39 -24.54 26.64
C ALA A 16 89.95 -25.04 26.63
N LEU A 17 89.07 -24.38 25.86
CA LEU A 17 87.70 -24.82 25.61
C LEU A 17 87.64 -25.59 24.30
N LEU A 18 87.39 -26.90 24.41
CA LEU A 18 86.98 -27.76 23.30
C LEU A 18 85.64 -27.25 22.74
N ALA A 19 85.64 -26.79 21.49
CA ALA A 19 84.43 -26.42 20.77
C ALA A 19 83.70 -27.70 20.32
N SER A 20 82.71 -28.13 21.09
CA SER A 20 81.71 -29.11 20.63
C SER A 20 80.70 -28.41 19.72
N ALA A 21 80.76 -28.68 18.41
CA ALA A 21 79.75 -28.24 17.46
C ALA A 21 78.42 -28.96 17.74
N ALA A 22 77.41 -28.23 18.22
CA ALA A 22 76.05 -28.74 18.33
C ALA A 22 75.43 -28.89 16.92
N PRO A 23 74.69 -29.97 16.63
CA PRO A 23 73.99 -30.08 15.36
C PRO A 23 72.82 -29.09 15.34
N ALA A 24 72.74 -28.27 14.29
CA ALA A 24 71.59 -27.43 14.03
C ALA A 24 70.38 -28.33 13.72
N ALA A 25 69.42 -28.41 14.65
CA ALA A 25 68.14 -29.04 14.40
C ALA A 25 67.34 -28.16 13.43
N PHE A 26 67.26 -28.58 12.16
CA PHE A 26 66.30 -28.01 11.21
C PHE A 26 64.89 -28.35 11.68
N ALA A 27 64.16 -27.36 12.18
CA ALA A 27 62.72 -27.48 12.38
C ALA A 27 62.04 -27.61 11.02
N GLN A 28 61.48 -28.78 10.71
CA GLN A 28 60.59 -28.95 9.57
C GLN A 28 59.34 -28.13 9.84
N SER A 29 59.16 -27.04 9.09
CA SER A 29 57.87 -26.33 9.04
C SER A 29 56.85 -27.29 8.44
N ALA A 30 55.92 -27.78 9.26
CA ALA A 30 54.78 -28.53 8.78
C ALA A 30 53.97 -27.60 7.85
N THR A 31 53.96 -27.89 6.55
CA THR A 31 53.04 -27.27 5.62
C THR A 31 51.63 -27.70 6.00
N THR A 32 50.86 -26.81 6.61
CA THR A 32 49.42 -26.99 6.78
C THR A 32 48.80 -27.11 5.39
N ALA A 33 48.20 -28.25 5.09
CA ALA A 33 47.40 -28.41 3.89
C ALA A 33 46.32 -27.30 3.86
N PRO A 34 46.01 -26.70 2.70
CA PRO A 34 44.95 -25.71 2.62
C PRO A 34 43.66 -26.35 3.15
N ALA A 35 43.03 -25.70 4.12
CA ALA A 35 41.74 -26.14 4.63
C ALA A 35 40.79 -26.32 3.45
N ALA A 36 40.21 -27.51 3.30
CA ALA A 36 39.23 -27.78 2.26
C ALA A 36 38.14 -26.69 2.34
N ALA A 37 37.92 -25.99 1.23
CA ALA A 37 36.89 -24.97 1.16
C ALA A 37 35.55 -25.58 1.61
N ALA A 38 34.88 -24.94 2.56
CA ALA A 38 33.56 -25.37 2.98
C ALA A 38 32.64 -25.50 1.76
N PRO A 39 31.79 -26.53 1.69
CA PRO A 39 30.85 -26.66 0.57
C PRO A 39 30.05 -25.36 0.43
N PRO A 40 29.80 -24.89 -0.81
CA PRO A 40 29.05 -23.66 -1.02
C PRO A 40 27.69 -23.77 -0.34
N GLU A 41 27.27 -22.70 0.34
CA GLU A 41 25.95 -22.67 0.96
C GLU A 41 24.87 -23.02 -0.09
N PRO A 42 23.88 -23.85 0.27
CA PRO A 42 22.80 -24.17 -0.64
C PRO A 42 22.09 -22.89 -1.08
N VAL A 43 21.97 -22.71 -2.40
CA VAL A 43 21.26 -21.57 -2.99
C VAL A 43 19.81 -21.60 -2.53
N ARG A 44 19.36 -20.54 -1.86
CA ARG A 44 17.97 -20.36 -1.47
C ARG A 44 17.18 -19.80 -2.66
N PRO A 45 16.22 -20.54 -3.24
CA PRO A 45 15.43 -20.03 -4.36
C PRO A 45 14.64 -18.79 -3.96
N ILE A 46 14.56 -17.82 -4.86
CA ILE A 46 13.74 -16.62 -4.67
C ILE A 46 12.26 -17.02 -4.74
N ARG A 47 11.48 -16.53 -3.77
CA ARG A 47 10.04 -16.76 -3.68
C ARG A 47 9.33 -15.42 -3.92
N ALA A 48 8.62 -15.30 -5.04
CA ALA A 48 7.89 -14.09 -5.39
C ALA A 48 6.43 -14.18 -4.93
N SER A 49 5.86 -13.04 -4.50
CA SER A 49 4.45 -12.92 -4.13
C SER A 49 3.72 -12.02 -5.14
N LYS A 50 2.39 -12.12 -5.18
CA LYS A 50 1.54 -11.21 -5.97
C LYS A 50 0.57 -10.48 -5.04
N ILE A 51 0.36 -9.20 -5.29
CA ILE A 51 -0.69 -8.38 -4.68
C ILE A 51 -1.61 -7.90 -5.81
N ILE A 52 -2.89 -8.18 -5.70
CA ILE A 52 -3.93 -7.71 -6.62
C ILE A 52 -4.78 -6.69 -5.87
N LEU A 53 -4.96 -5.51 -6.43
CA LEU A 53 -5.85 -4.49 -5.89
C LEU A 53 -7.15 -4.50 -6.67
N ILE A 54 -8.28 -4.62 -5.98
CA ILE A 54 -9.62 -4.40 -6.55
C ILE A 54 -10.31 -3.27 -5.81
N GLY A 55 -11.11 -2.50 -6.53
CA GLY A 55 -11.87 -1.42 -5.93
C GLY A 55 -12.39 -0.40 -6.92
N ASP A 56 -12.63 0.80 -6.40
CA ASP A 56 -13.21 1.92 -7.12
C ASP A 56 -12.17 2.97 -7.57
N SER A 57 -12.62 4.20 -7.86
CA SER A 57 -11.74 5.29 -8.30
C SER A 57 -10.75 5.75 -7.22
N THR A 58 -10.97 5.43 -5.95
CA THR A 58 -10.03 5.77 -4.87
C THR A 58 -8.91 4.74 -4.72
N THR A 59 -9.00 3.61 -5.40
CA THR A 59 -7.92 2.61 -5.54
C THR A 59 -7.27 2.65 -6.91
N GLN A 60 -7.98 3.06 -7.97
CA GLN A 60 -7.46 3.05 -9.35
C GLN A 60 -6.20 3.91 -9.54
N SER A 61 -5.39 3.59 -10.53
CA SER A 61 -4.04 4.15 -10.69
C SER A 61 -3.96 5.66 -10.91
N ASN A 62 -4.97 6.30 -11.52
CA ASN A 62 -4.91 7.72 -11.89
C ASN A 62 -5.66 8.67 -10.94
N SER A 63 -6.39 8.15 -9.95
CA SER A 63 -7.18 8.98 -9.02
C SER A 63 -7.25 8.41 -7.61
N GLY A 64 -6.47 7.37 -7.33
CA GLY A 64 -6.50 6.61 -6.10
C GLY A 64 -5.10 6.31 -5.57
N TRP A 65 -5.05 5.67 -4.40
CA TRP A 65 -3.79 5.33 -3.75
C TRP A 65 -3.08 4.13 -4.39
N GLY A 66 -3.81 3.25 -5.09
CA GLY A 66 -3.29 1.95 -5.54
C GLY A 66 -2.14 2.03 -6.53
N GLY A 67 -2.16 3.03 -7.42
CA GLY A 67 -1.05 3.27 -8.34
C GLY A 67 0.25 3.56 -7.60
N ARG A 68 0.18 4.46 -6.60
CA ARG A 68 1.34 4.86 -5.79
C ARG A 68 1.78 3.76 -4.83
N PHE A 69 0.85 2.99 -4.29
CA PHE A 69 1.16 1.76 -3.55
C PHE A 69 2.00 0.78 -4.39
N CYS A 70 1.54 0.44 -5.59
CA CYS A 70 2.28 -0.48 -6.45
C CYS A 70 3.63 0.05 -6.93
N SER A 71 3.82 1.37 -7.05
CA SER A 71 5.08 1.92 -7.53
C SER A 71 6.13 2.13 -6.44
N ASP A 72 5.69 2.51 -5.24
CA ASP A 72 6.61 3.01 -4.20
C ASP A 72 6.72 2.09 -3.00
N HIS A 73 5.71 1.27 -2.74
CA HIS A 73 5.55 0.58 -1.46
C HIS A 73 5.75 -0.93 -1.53
N VAL A 74 6.10 -1.48 -2.70
CA VAL A 74 6.39 -2.91 -2.88
C VAL A 74 7.81 -3.11 -3.38
N VAL A 75 8.51 -4.10 -2.80
CA VAL A 75 9.87 -4.45 -3.21
C VAL A 75 9.88 -5.27 -4.50
N SER A 76 11.06 -5.40 -5.12
CA SER A 76 11.29 -6.40 -6.17
C SER A 76 10.91 -7.81 -5.71
N PHE A 77 10.42 -8.64 -6.63
CA PHE A 77 9.82 -9.96 -6.34
C PHE A 77 8.45 -9.93 -5.65
N VAL A 78 7.79 -8.77 -5.67
CA VAL A 78 6.34 -8.67 -5.47
C VAL A 78 5.73 -8.11 -6.73
N ALA A 79 4.91 -8.90 -7.43
CA ALA A 79 4.10 -8.37 -8.51
C ALA A 79 2.91 -7.61 -7.92
N CYS A 80 2.72 -6.35 -8.29
CA CYS A 80 1.56 -5.56 -7.88
C CYS A 80 0.70 -5.24 -9.10
N LEU A 81 -0.53 -5.75 -9.10
CA LEU A 81 -1.48 -5.58 -10.18
C LEU A 81 -2.69 -4.79 -9.67
N ASN A 82 -2.89 -3.58 -10.20
CA ASN A 82 -4.05 -2.77 -9.88
C ASN A 82 -5.17 -2.98 -10.89
N LEU A 83 -6.23 -3.67 -10.49
CA LEU A 83 -7.44 -3.90 -11.28
C LEU A 83 -8.62 -3.03 -10.84
N ALA A 84 -8.42 -2.07 -9.92
CA ALA A 84 -9.48 -1.17 -9.49
C ALA A 84 -9.96 -0.28 -10.65
N ARG A 85 -11.27 0.02 -10.66
CA ARG A 85 -11.92 0.77 -11.74
C ARG A 85 -12.84 1.85 -11.21
N GLY A 86 -12.70 3.05 -11.74
CA GLY A 86 -13.53 4.19 -11.36
C GLY A 86 -15.01 3.97 -11.59
N GLY A 87 -15.84 4.45 -10.66
CA GLY A 87 -17.29 4.32 -10.73
C GLY A 87 -17.82 2.91 -10.42
N ARG A 88 -16.98 1.97 -9.96
CA ARG A 88 -17.44 0.63 -9.60
C ARG A 88 -17.80 0.52 -8.13
N SER A 89 -18.79 -0.33 -7.85
CA SER A 89 -19.28 -0.74 -6.54
C SER A 89 -19.03 -2.23 -6.35
N THR A 90 -19.39 -2.78 -5.18
CA THR A 90 -19.32 -4.23 -4.94
C THR A 90 -20.16 -5.04 -5.92
N SER A 91 -21.22 -4.45 -6.51
CA SER A 91 -22.13 -5.11 -7.45
C SER A 91 -21.66 -5.01 -8.89
N ASN A 92 -21.55 -3.80 -9.45
CA ASN A 92 -21.34 -3.63 -10.89
C ASN A 92 -19.92 -4.00 -11.36
N TYR A 93 -18.91 -4.00 -10.46
CA TYR A 93 -17.56 -4.52 -10.75
C TYR A 93 -17.62 -5.98 -11.19
N ARG A 94 -18.57 -6.74 -10.64
CA ARG A 94 -18.83 -8.13 -11.02
C ARG A 94 -19.62 -8.21 -12.31
N ALA A 95 -20.70 -7.42 -12.39
CA ALA A 95 -21.62 -7.48 -13.51
C ALA A 95 -20.95 -7.16 -14.86
N GLU A 96 -19.91 -6.33 -14.85
CA GLU A 96 -19.16 -5.98 -16.06
C GLU A 96 -17.98 -6.92 -16.39
N GLY A 97 -17.75 -7.98 -15.59
CA GLY A 97 -16.68 -8.96 -15.81
C GLY A 97 -15.30 -8.58 -15.24
N SER A 98 -15.13 -7.42 -14.59
CA SER A 98 -13.84 -7.06 -13.96
C SER A 98 -13.42 -8.03 -12.87
N TRP A 99 -14.40 -8.63 -12.18
CA TRP A 99 -14.12 -9.68 -11.21
C TRP A 99 -13.60 -10.98 -11.82
N ASP A 100 -14.09 -11.36 -13.01
CA ASP A 100 -13.64 -12.58 -13.68
C ASP A 100 -12.16 -12.48 -14.08
N ILE A 101 -11.72 -11.29 -14.48
CA ILE A 101 -10.30 -10.99 -14.72
C ILE A 101 -9.48 -11.18 -13.44
N ALA A 102 -9.94 -10.62 -12.31
CA ALA A 102 -9.25 -10.76 -11.04
C ALA A 102 -9.16 -12.23 -10.59
N LEU A 103 -10.23 -13.01 -10.75
CA LEU A 103 -10.26 -14.44 -10.46
C LEU A 103 -9.26 -15.24 -11.32
N ALA A 104 -9.08 -14.87 -12.58
CA ALA A 104 -8.08 -15.49 -13.46
C ALA A 104 -6.65 -15.13 -13.02
N GLU A 105 -6.42 -13.87 -12.66
CA GLU A 105 -5.11 -13.38 -12.22
C GLU A 105 -4.64 -13.99 -10.89
N MET A 106 -5.57 -14.35 -10.00
CA MET A 106 -5.26 -15.03 -8.74
C MET A 106 -4.56 -16.38 -8.93
N SER A 107 -4.86 -17.06 -10.03
CA SER A 107 -4.31 -18.39 -10.35
C SER A 107 -3.17 -18.36 -11.39
N THR A 108 -2.73 -17.16 -11.81
CA THR A 108 -1.76 -17.01 -12.89
C THR A 108 -0.35 -16.69 -12.38
N GLY A 109 0.63 -17.45 -12.87
CA GLY A 109 2.05 -17.26 -12.56
C GLY A 109 2.55 -18.13 -11.39
N ALA A 110 3.88 -18.18 -11.23
CA ALA A 110 4.54 -18.98 -10.19
C ALA A 110 4.79 -18.16 -8.92
N TYR A 111 3.71 -17.62 -8.33
CA TYR A 111 3.78 -16.87 -7.08
C TYR A 111 3.48 -17.79 -5.90
N VAL A 112 4.20 -17.59 -4.80
CA VAL A 112 4.06 -18.44 -3.61
C VAL A 112 2.85 -18.08 -2.78
N ASP A 113 2.50 -16.80 -2.78
CA ASP A 113 1.35 -16.23 -2.10
C ASP A 113 0.76 -15.14 -3.01
N THR A 114 -0.56 -15.18 -3.18
CA THR A 114 -1.31 -14.12 -3.85
C THR A 114 -2.27 -13.47 -2.86
N TYR A 115 -2.13 -12.16 -2.66
CA TYR A 115 -3.00 -11.36 -1.80
C TYR A 115 -3.94 -10.54 -2.65
N VAL A 116 -5.18 -10.38 -2.20
CA VAL A 116 -6.20 -9.57 -2.89
C VAL A 116 -6.72 -8.53 -1.92
N LEU A 117 -6.35 -7.27 -2.14
CA LEU A 117 -6.85 -6.13 -1.37
C LEU A 117 -8.15 -5.63 -1.99
N ILE A 118 -9.19 -5.54 -1.18
CA ILE A 118 -10.56 -5.29 -1.62
C ILE A 118 -11.09 -4.02 -0.95
N GLN A 119 -11.31 -2.96 -1.75
CA GLN A 119 -11.82 -1.69 -1.25
C GLN A 119 -13.02 -1.19 -2.08
N PHE A 120 -14.20 -1.09 -1.46
CA PHE A 120 -15.41 -0.52 -2.05
C PHE A 120 -16.17 0.33 -1.02
N GLY A 121 -17.26 0.99 -1.45
CA GLY A 121 -18.11 1.82 -0.60
C GLY A 121 -18.55 3.13 -1.26
N HIS A 122 -17.65 3.83 -1.98
CA HIS A 122 -17.96 5.16 -2.54
C HIS A 122 -19.07 5.17 -3.57
N ASN A 123 -19.24 4.08 -4.32
CA ASN A 123 -20.27 3.95 -5.36
C ASN A 123 -21.41 3.03 -4.94
N ASP A 124 -21.25 2.33 -3.82
CA ASP A 124 -22.29 1.52 -3.19
C ASP A 124 -23.32 2.42 -2.48
N GLN A 125 -22.89 3.59 -2.00
CA GLN A 125 -23.77 4.65 -1.49
C GLN A 125 -24.94 4.96 -2.45
N PRO A 126 -26.13 5.31 -1.90
CA PRO A 126 -27.31 5.65 -2.71
C PRO A 126 -27.07 6.89 -3.59
N GLY A 127 -27.90 7.04 -4.62
CA GLY A 127 -27.88 8.22 -5.50
C GLY A 127 -27.08 8.04 -6.80
N LYS A 128 -26.59 6.83 -7.09
CA LYS A 128 -25.87 6.51 -8.33
C LYS A 128 -26.54 5.32 -9.03
N PRO A 129 -27.49 5.57 -9.96
CA PRO A 129 -28.15 4.52 -10.72
C PRO A 129 -27.14 3.56 -11.37
N GLY A 130 -27.39 2.25 -11.29
CA GLY A 130 -26.50 1.23 -11.85
C GLY A 130 -25.29 0.87 -10.96
N ARG A 131 -25.15 1.48 -9.77
CA ARG A 131 -23.97 1.32 -8.91
C ARG A 131 -24.33 1.06 -7.44
N SER A 132 -25.31 1.77 -6.92
CA SER A 132 -25.69 1.67 -5.50
C SER A 132 -26.08 0.24 -5.10
N THR A 133 -25.77 -0.12 -3.87
CA THR A 133 -26.19 -1.39 -3.24
C THR A 133 -26.87 -1.11 -1.91
N ASP A 134 -27.78 -1.94 -1.47
CA ASP A 134 -28.34 -1.81 -0.12
C ASP A 134 -27.29 -2.12 0.96
N LEU A 135 -27.12 -1.21 1.94
CA LEU A 135 -26.10 -1.32 2.97
C LEU A 135 -26.37 -2.49 3.94
N ALA A 136 -27.63 -2.85 4.18
CA ALA A 136 -28.00 -3.89 5.14
C ALA A 136 -27.96 -5.29 4.51
N THR A 137 -28.37 -5.40 3.25
CA THR A 137 -28.65 -6.69 2.61
C THR A 137 -27.66 -7.05 1.51
N GLU A 138 -27.31 -6.12 0.61
CA GLU A 138 -26.50 -6.43 -0.57
C GLU A 138 -25.01 -6.24 -0.32
N PHE A 139 -24.60 -5.09 0.21
CA PHE A 139 -23.19 -4.74 0.38
C PHE A 139 -22.39 -5.76 1.21
N PRO A 140 -22.80 -6.12 2.45
CA PRO A 140 -22.07 -7.11 3.23
C PRO A 140 -22.14 -8.51 2.60
N GLN A 141 -23.23 -8.87 1.91
CA GLN A 141 -23.31 -10.14 1.19
C GLN A 141 -22.33 -10.21 0.03
N ASN A 142 -22.20 -9.12 -0.74
CA ASN A 142 -21.23 -9.03 -1.83
C ASN A 142 -19.80 -9.15 -1.30
N LEU A 143 -19.46 -8.47 -0.20
CA LEU A 143 -18.14 -8.56 0.43
C LEU A 143 -17.81 -9.99 0.89
N ARG A 144 -18.74 -10.66 1.58
CA ARG A 144 -18.58 -12.08 1.96
C ARG A 144 -18.32 -12.95 0.75
N ARG A 145 -19.03 -12.71 -0.35
CA ARG A 145 -18.85 -13.44 -1.61
C ARG A 145 -17.46 -13.23 -2.20
N TYR A 146 -16.97 -11.99 -2.27
CA TYR A 146 -15.59 -11.72 -2.71
C TYR A 146 -14.58 -12.49 -1.84
N VAL A 147 -14.69 -12.41 -0.51
CA VAL A 147 -13.80 -13.11 0.42
C VAL A 147 -13.81 -14.62 0.17
N ALA A 148 -14.99 -15.22 0.05
CA ALA A 148 -15.14 -16.66 -0.19
C ALA A 148 -14.50 -17.10 -1.51
N GLU A 149 -14.70 -16.33 -2.58
CA GLU A 149 -14.18 -16.66 -3.91
C GLU A 149 -12.66 -16.44 -4.03
N VAL A 150 -12.09 -15.43 -3.36
CA VAL A 150 -10.62 -15.28 -3.25
C VAL A 150 -10.01 -16.52 -2.58
N ARG A 151 -10.59 -16.96 -1.46
CA ARG A 151 -10.14 -18.17 -0.76
C ARG A 151 -10.27 -19.41 -1.61
N ALA A 152 -11.36 -19.54 -2.36
CA ALA A 152 -11.58 -20.66 -3.29
C ALA A 152 -10.51 -20.72 -4.41
N LYS A 153 -9.87 -19.59 -4.74
CA LYS A 153 -8.72 -19.52 -5.66
C LYS A 153 -7.36 -19.80 -5.00
N GLY A 154 -7.34 -20.09 -3.69
CA GLY A 154 -6.10 -20.27 -2.93
C GLY A 154 -5.37 -18.96 -2.63
N ALA A 155 -6.00 -17.81 -2.92
CA ALA A 155 -5.46 -16.49 -2.60
C ALA A 155 -5.93 -16.02 -1.22
N ILE A 156 -5.28 -14.99 -0.68
CA ILE A 156 -5.51 -14.45 0.65
C ILE A 156 -6.27 -13.13 0.52
N PRO A 157 -7.55 -13.06 0.92
CA PRO A 157 -8.30 -11.81 0.90
C PRO A 157 -7.83 -10.90 2.02
N VAL A 158 -7.83 -9.59 1.72
CA VAL A 158 -7.58 -8.52 2.67
C VAL A 158 -8.63 -7.45 2.41
N LEU A 159 -9.46 -7.16 3.41
CA LEU A 159 -10.48 -6.12 3.29
C LEU A 159 -9.87 -4.75 3.65
N VAL A 160 -10.28 -3.71 2.94
CA VAL A 160 -9.84 -2.34 3.16
C VAL A 160 -11.08 -1.45 3.24
N THR A 161 -11.25 -0.70 4.33
CA THR A 161 -12.36 0.26 4.43
C THR A 161 -12.15 1.43 3.45
N PRO A 162 -13.20 2.02 2.88
CA PRO A 162 -13.03 3.10 1.91
C PRO A 162 -12.41 4.33 2.58
N LEU A 163 -11.43 4.95 1.94
CA LEU A 163 -10.86 6.20 2.44
C LEU A 163 -11.93 7.28 2.64
N THR A 164 -11.69 8.21 3.56
CA THR A 164 -12.63 9.29 3.84
C THR A 164 -12.76 10.28 2.68
N ARG A 165 -13.96 10.85 2.49
CA ARG A 165 -14.11 12.08 1.69
C ARG A 165 -13.61 13.27 2.51
N ARG A 166 -13.25 14.34 1.82
CA ARG A 166 -12.73 15.57 2.46
C ARG A 166 -13.82 16.64 2.57
N GLN A 167 -15.00 16.25 3.02
CA GLN A 167 -16.16 17.13 3.20
C GLN A 167 -16.28 17.57 4.65
N PHE A 168 -16.65 18.83 4.87
CA PHE A 168 -16.66 19.41 6.21
C PHE A 168 -17.91 20.26 6.44
N VAL A 169 -18.37 20.26 7.69
CA VAL A 169 -19.42 21.13 8.22
C VAL A 169 -18.94 21.70 9.54
N ASP A 170 -18.90 23.03 9.65
CA ASP A 170 -18.49 23.76 10.85
C ASP A 170 -17.12 23.30 11.41
N GLY A 171 -16.18 23.05 10.50
CA GLY A 171 -14.81 22.61 10.82
C GLY A 171 -14.70 21.14 11.20
N LYS A 172 -15.80 20.38 11.18
CA LYS A 172 -15.82 18.94 11.44
C LYS A 172 -15.95 18.15 10.16
N LEU A 173 -15.21 17.06 10.07
CA LEU A 173 -15.27 16.14 8.94
C LEU A 173 -16.64 15.46 8.91
N ASP A 174 -17.30 15.51 7.76
CA ASP A 174 -18.51 14.73 7.49
C ASP A 174 -18.11 13.37 6.89
N ASN A 175 -17.94 12.37 7.75
CA ASN A 175 -17.52 11.02 7.34
C ASN A 175 -18.72 10.16 6.90
N ASP A 176 -19.28 10.48 5.75
CA ASP A 176 -20.44 9.81 5.13
C ASP A 176 -20.21 8.30 4.81
N LEU A 177 -18.97 7.85 4.84
CA LEU A 177 -18.56 6.47 4.55
C LEU A 177 -18.42 5.59 5.80
N GLU A 178 -18.51 6.16 7.00
CA GLU A 178 -18.40 5.40 8.26
C GLU A 178 -19.38 4.21 8.33
N PRO A 179 -20.66 4.31 7.93
CA PRO A 179 -21.56 3.15 7.94
C PRO A 179 -21.10 2.00 7.02
N TRP A 180 -20.44 2.31 5.90
CA TRP A 180 -19.90 1.34 4.96
C TRP A 180 -18.61 0.71 5.50
N ALA A 181 -17.75 1.52 6.12
CA ALA A 181 -16.56 1.06 6.82
C ALA A 181 -16.93 0.12 7.99
N ALA A 182 -17.97 0.45 8.76
CA ALA A 182 -18.51 -0.40 9.82
C ALA A 182 -19.01 -1.76 9.29
N SER A 183 -19.67 -1.78 8.13
CA SER A 183 -20.11 -3.02 7.48
C SER A 183 -18.91 -3.88 7.05
N ILE A 184 -17.85 -3.28 6.49
CA ILE A 184 -16.60 -3.98 6.15
C ILE A 184 -15.91 -4.53 7.40
N ARG A 185 -15.82 -3.75 8.48
CA ARG A 185 -15.30 -4.20 9.79
C ARG A 185 -16.05 -5.43 10.29
N ALA A 186 -17.39 -5.41 10.22
CA ALA A 186 -18.22 -6.53 10.63
C ALA A 186 -17.97 -7.79 9.78
N VAL A 187 -17.90 -7.65 8.44
CA VAL A 187 -17.59 -8.77 7.54
C VAL A 187 -16.17 -9.31 7.78
N ALA A 188 -15.19 -8.44 8.02
CA ALA A 188 -13.82 -8.85 8.31
C ALA A 188 -13.75 -9.68 9.59
N ALA A 189 -14.42 -9.24 10.66
CA ALA A 189 -14.51 -9.98 11.92
C ALA A 189 -15.24 -11.32 11.75
N GLU A 190 -16.40 -11.32 11.08
CA GLU A 190 -17.21 -12.53 10.83
C GLU A 190 -16.43 -13.58 10.04
N THR A 191 -15.71 -13.15 9.00
CA THR A 191 -15.01 -14.05 8.09
C THR A 191 -13.58 -14.35 8.50
N ASN A 192 -13.10 -13.76 9.61
CA ASN A 192 -11.70 -13.78 10.03
C ASN A 192 -10.74 -13.38 8.89
N THR A 193 -11.06 -12.27 8.22
CA THR A 193 -10.27 -11.72 7.11
C THR A 193 -9.44 -10.55 7.63
N PRO A 194 -8.12 -10.48 7.31
CA PRO A 194 -7.31 -9.31 7.61
C PRO A 194 -7.96 -8.01 7.13
N LEU A 195 -7.90 -6.97 7.96
CA LEU A 195 -8.52 -5.67 7.71
C LEU A 195 -7.47 -4.56 7.76
N LEU A 196 -7.57 -3.64 6.80
CA LEU A 196 -7.00 -2.31 6.86
C LEU A 196 -8.17 -1.34 7.08
N ASP A 197 -8.16 -0.63 8.21
CA ASP A 197 -9.18 0.34 8.56
C ASP A 197 -8.81 1.76 8.10
N LEU A 198 -8.53 1.87 6.79
CA LEU A 198 -8.11 3.10 6.13
C LEU A 198 -9.11 4.25 6.34
N ASN A 199 -10.42 3.98 6.45
CA ASN A 199 -11.41 5.00 6.75
C ASN A 199 -11.14 5.68 8.09
N ALA A 200 -10.91 4.91 9.15
CA ALA A 200 -10.69 5.46 10.48
C ALA A 200 -9.40 6.30 10.52
N ASP A 201 -8.29 5.76 10.02
CA ASP A 201 -6.99 6.44 10.01
C ASP A 201 -7.00 7.69 9.12
N SER A 202 -7.61 7.59 7.93
CA SER A 202 -7.69 8.74 7.03
C SER A 202 -8.68 9.81 7.51
N ALA A 203 -9.80 9.43 8.11
CA ALA A 203 -10.76 10.38 8.71
C ALA A 203 -10.10 11.17 9.84
N ALA A 204 -9.41 10.50 10.76
CA ALA A 204 -8.70 11.17 11.85
C ALA A 204 -7.64 12.15 11.33
N ALA A 205 -6.87 11.75 10.31
CA ALA A 205 -5.84 12.60 9.73
C ALA A 205 -6.43 13.81 8.97
N VAL A 206 -7.48 13.59 8.17
CA VAL A 206 -8.15 14.67 7.43
C VAL A 206 -8.84 15.64 8.37
N GLU A 207 -9.49 15.17 9.44
CA GLU A 207 -10.07 16.04 10.47
C GLU A 207 -8.98 16.91 11.13
N ALA A 208 -7.83 16.33 11.47
CA ALA A 208 -6.71 17.07 12.06
C ALA A 208 -6.12 18.13 11.11
N MET A 209 -6.12 17.88 9.79
CA MET A 209 -5.66 18.84 8.78
C MET A 209 -6.65 19.97 8.53
N GLY A 210 -7.95 19.67 8.66
CA GLY A 210 -9.03 20.57 8.29
C GLY A 210 -9.20 20.76 6.77
N PRO A 211 -10.28 21.44 6.35
CA PRO A 211 -10.72 21.50 4.95
C PRO A 211 -9.70 22.11 4.00
N SER A 212 -8.99 23.16 4.43
CA SER A 212 -8.07 23.91 3.57
C SER A 212 -6.82 23.10 3.19
N LEU A 213 -6.19 22.42 4.16
CA LEU A 213 -5.02 21.58 3.89
C LEU A 213 -5.42 20.29 3.17
N ALA A 214 -6.52 19.66 3.59
CA ALA A 214 -7.01 18.43 2.99
C ALA A 214 -7.38 18.59 1.50
N ALA A 215 -7.80 19.78 1.07
CA ALA A 215 -8.04 20.09 -0.34
C ALA A 215 -6.81 19.92 -1.24
N GLY A 216 -5.60 20.03 -0.68
CA GLY A 216 -4.34 19.79 -1.40
C GLY A 216 -4.15 18.33 -1.85
N PHE A 217 -4.99 17.40 -1.37
CA PHE A 217 -4.99 16.02 -1.84
C PHE A 217 -5.77 15.81 -3.15
N ALA A 218 -6.51 16.78 -3.65
CA ALA A 218 -7.31 16.65 -4.87
C ALA A 218 -6.43 16.60 -6.15
N GLN A 219 -7.00 16.13 -7.26
CA GLN A 219 -6.28 16.05 -8.56
C GLN A 219 -6.00 17.42 -9.18
N SER A 220 -6.75 18.44 -8.79
CA SER A 220 -6.56 19.82 -9.23
C SER A 220 -6.87 20.75 -8.06
N PRO A 221 -6.32 21.98 -8.03
CA PRO A 221 -6.67 22.94 -6.99
C PRO A 221 -8.16 23.33 -7.01
N PRO A 222 -8.75 23.69 -5.86
CA PRO A 222 -10.10 24.23 -5.81
C PRO A 222 -10.24 25.54 -6.58
N SER A 223 -11.45 25.87 -7.03
CA SER A 223 -11.75 27.21 -7.55
C SER A 223 -11.58 28.27 -6.45
N PRO A 224 -11.38 29.57 -6.77
CA PRO A 224 -11.27 30.61 -5.75
C PRO A 224 -12.48 30.67 -4.79
N ILE A 225 -13.68 30.40 -5.30
CA ILE A 225 -14.90 30.39 -4.47
C ILE A 225 -14.90 29.19 -3.52
N VAL A 226 -14.52 28.01 -4.01
CA VAL A 226 -14.38 26.83 -3.16
C VAL A 226 -13.27 27.05 -2.13
N ALA A 227 -12.12 27.59 -2.51
CA ALA A 227 -11.00 27.89 -1.62
C ALA A 227 -11.42 28.87 -0.49
N ALA A 228 -12.20 29.90 -0.81
CA ALA A 228 -12.73 30.82 0.19
C ALA A 228 -13.70 30.13 1.16
N ALA A 229 -14.55 29.22 0.68
CA ALA A 229 -15.45 28.44 1.54
C ALA A 229 -14.68 27.50 2.48
N LEU A 230 -13.60 26.88 2.01
CA LEU A 230 -12.77 26.01 2.87
C LEU A 230 -12.16 26.73 4.08
N LEU A 231 -12.01 28.06 4.03
CA LEU A 231 -11.55 28.85 5.17
C LEU A 231 -12.61 29.02 6.26
N THR A 232 -13.90 28.82 5.95
CA THR A 232 -14.99 28.92 6.93
C THR A 232 -15.22 27.63 7.71
N GLY A 233 -14.53 26.55 7.34
CA GLY A 233 -14.73 25.23 7.94
C GLY A 233 -15.82 24.39 7.27
N THR A 234 -16.54 24.93 6.28
CA THR A 234 -17.67 24.22 5.63
C THR A 234 -17.43 24.09 4.12
N THR A 235 -17.56 22.88 3.60
CA THR A 235 -17.42 22.61 2.17
C THR A 235 -18.66 23.03 1.39
N VAL A 236 -18.43 23.56 0.19
CA VAL A 236 -19.48 23.82 -0.82
C VAL A 236 -19.31 22.85 -1.99
N PRO A 237 -20.31 22.69 -2.87
CA PRO A 237 -20.18 21.81 -4.04
C PRO A 237 -18.90 22.10 -4.83
N ALA A 238 -18.18 21.05 -5.25
CA ALA A 238 -16.85 21.21 -5.87
C ALA A 238 -16.88 21.98 -7.21
N ASN A 239 -18.03 21.98 -7.90
CA ASN A 239 -18.26 22.72 -9.13
C ASN A 239 -18.72 24.18 -8.90
N THR A 240 -18.75 24.67 -7.65
CA THR A 240 -19.13 26.05 -7.36
C THR A 240 -18.19 27.02 -8.06
N GLY A 241 -18.78 27.91 -8.87
CA GLY A 241 -18.03 28.86 -9.70
C GLY A 241 -17.63 28.35 -11.08
N ALA A 242 -17.94 27.10 -11.42
CA ALA A 242 -17.81 26.63 -12.80
C ALA A 242 -18.91 27.26 -13.68
N PRO A 243 -18.64 27.53 -14.97
CA PRO A 243 -19.68 27.93 -15.92
C PRO A 243 -20.82 26.92 -15.90
N VAL A 244 -22.06 27.40 -15.76
CA VAL A 244 -23.25 26.54 -15.82
C VAL A 244 -23.32 25.95 -17.24
N PRO A 245 -23.33 24.62 -17.40
CA PRO A 245 -23.58 24.02 -18.71
C PRO A 245 -24.94 24.51 -19.23
N ALA A 246 -25.03 24.82 -20.53
CA ALA A 246 -26.31 25.15 -21.14
C ALA A 246 -27.36 24.08 -20.79
N ALA A 247 -28.56 24.50 -20.37
CA ALA A 247 -29.62 23.59 -20.00
C ALA A 247 -29.87 22.56 -21.11
N PRO A 248 -30.04 21.27 -20.79
CA PRO A 248 -30.36 20.28 -21.80
C PRO A 248 -31.71 20.66 -22.45
N ALA A 249 -31.78 20.51 -23.78
CA ALA A 249 -33.00 20.76 -24.54
C ALA A 249 -34.17 19.96 -23.92
N ALA A 250 -35.32 20.60 -23.77
CA ALA A 250 -36.54 19.98 -23.24
C ALA A 250 -36.90 18.75 -24.10
N GLY A 251 -36.80 17.55 -23.52
CA GLY A 251 -37.05 16.29 -24.22
C GLY A 251 -36.25 15.07 -23.76
N ALA A 252 -35.45 15.17 -22.68
CA ALA A 252 -34.73 14.02 -22.15
C ALA A 252 -35.71 12.92 -21.70
N ALA A 253 -35.51 11.72 -22.24
CA ALA A 253 -36.27 10.52 -21.90
C ALA A 253 -36.25 10.26 -20.38
N PRO A 254 -37.29 9.59 -19.82
CA PRO A 254 -37.31 9.23 -18.41
C PRO A 254 -36.05 8.48 -18.00
N ALA A 255 -35.60 8.70 -16.76
CA ALA A 255 -34.42 8.03 -16.20
C ALA A 255 -34.50 6.52 -16.48
N PRO A 256 -33.45 5.91 -17.03
CA PRO A 256 -33.48 4.49 -17.35
C PRO A 256 -33.73 3.67 -16.08
N THR A 257 -34.48 2.59 -16.24
CA THR A 257 -34.69 1.58 -15.20
C THR A 257 -33.35 1.13 -14.62
N GLN A 258 -33.27 0.94 -13.30
CA GLN A 258 -32.05 0.49 -12.63
C GLN A 258 -31.56 -0.82 -13.27
N ASN A 259 -30.47 -0.75 -14.01
CA ASN A 259 -29.80 -1.90 -14.57
C ASN A 259 -28.34 -1.89 -14.13
N ASN A 260 -28.07 -2.51 -12.98
CA ASN A 260 -26.73 -2.65 -12.41
C ASN A 260 -25.79 -3.51 -13.29
N ALA A 261 -26.28 -4.08 -14.40
CA ALA A 261 -25.51 -4.85 -15.38
C ALA A 261 -25.17 -4.09 -16.67
N ALA A 262 -25.58 -2.83 -16.80
CA ALA A 262 -25.16 -2.01 -17.95
C ALA A 262 -23.65 -1.72 -17.84
N VAL A 263 -22.89 -2.09 -18.87
CA VAL A 263 -21.47 -1.73 -19.00
C VAL A 263 -21.39 -0.23 -19.26
N GLU A 264 -21.12 0.55 -18.21
CA GLU A 264 -20.89 1.98 -18.34
C GLU A 264 -19.54 2.23 -19.05
N PRO A 265 -19.50 3.08 -20.10
CA PRO A 265 -18.26 3.47 -20.74
C PRO A 265 -17.29 4.04 -19.71
N MET A 266 -16.00 3.74 -19.86
CA MET A 266 -14.96 4.41 -19.08
C MET A 266 -14.94 5.87 -19.52
N GLY A 267 -15.47 6.78 -18.70
CA GLY A 267 -15.46 8.21 -19.00
C GLY A 267 -14.03 8.73 -19.19
N ASP A 268 -13.87 9.76 -20.02
CA ASP A 268 -12.57 10.39 -20.26
C ASP A 268 -11.95 10.86 -18.94
N ALA A 269 -10.67 10.56 -18.73
CA ALA A 269 -9.92 10.96 -17.54
C ALA A 269 -9.65 12.47 -17.56
N LYS A 270 -10.65 13.27 -17.21
CA LYS A 270 -10.48 14.70 -16.96
C LYS A 270 -10.11 14.90 -15.49
N LEU A 271 -8.94 15.48 -15.24
CA LEU A 271 -8.56 15.90 -13.90
C LEU A 271 -9.49 17.02 -13.43
N SER A 272 -10.03 16.89 -12.22
CA SER A 272 -10.91 17.88 -11.61
C SER A 272 -10.65 18.01 -10.12
N PHE A 273 -11.01 19.17 -9.55
CA PHE A 273 -11.15 19.27 -8.11
C PHE A 273 -12.44 18.57 -7.68
N ASP A 274 -12.32 17.68 -6.72
CA ASP A 274 -13.41 17.19 -5.90
C ASP A 274 -12.87 16.68 -4.56
N TYR A 275 -13.78 16.29 -3.66
CA TYR A 275 -13.44 15.85 -2.31
C TYR A 275 -13.19 14.35 -2.20
N THR A 276 -13.08 13.60 -3.31
CA THR A 276 -12.93 12.13 -3.33
C THR A 276 -11.68 11.62 -4.06
N HIS A 277 -11.41 12.12 -5.26
CA HIS A 277 -10.28 11.66 -6.08
C HIS A 277 -8.96 12.29 -5.62
N LEU A 278 -7.90 11.46 -5.66
CA LEU A 278 -6.58 11.81 -5.18
C LEU A 278 -5.70 12.29 -6.33
N GLY A 279 -5.09 13.46 -6.16
CA GLY A 279 -3.91 13.87 -6.92
C GLY A 279 -2.64 13.20 -6.38
N PRO A 280 -1.46 13.51 -6.93
CA PRO A 280 -0.20 12.87 -6.54
C PRO A 280 0.10 12.94 -5.04
N THR A 281 -0.11 14.10 -4.41
CA THR A 281 0.09 14.28 -2.96
C THR A 281 -0.86 13.41 -2.15
N GLY A 282 -2.14 13.37 -2.54
CA GLY A 282 -3.13 12.50 -1.91
C GLY A 282 -2.76 11.03 -2.09
N ALA A 283 -2.49 10.60 -3.32
CA ALA A 283 -2.16 9.20 -3.62
C ALA A 283 -0.98 8.70 -2.76
N ALA A 284 0.07 9.51 -2.63
CA ALA A 284 1.23 9.21 -1.77
C ALA A 284 0.88 9.15 -0.27
N PHE A 285 0.06 10.08 0.21
CA PHE A 285 -0.35 10.12 1.61
C PHE A 285 -1.15 8.87 2.00
N PHE A 286 -2.20 8.56 1.22
CA PHE A 286 -3.07 7.43 1.52
C PHE A 286 -2.40 6.07 1.22
N SER A 287 -1.51 5.97 0.23
CA SER A 287 -0.75 4.72 0.00
C SER A 287 0.19 4.39 1.15
N ALA A 288 0.77 5.40 1.80
CA ALA A 288 1.62 5.19 2.96
C ALA A 288 0.83 4.67 4.17
N MET A 289 -0.42 5.13 4.37
CA MET A 289 -1.32 4.57 5.38
C MET A 289 -1.63 3.10 5.09
N VAL A 290 -2.07 2.79 3.87
CA VAL A 290 -2.34 1.40 3.43
C VAL A 290 -1.15 0.50 3.66
N THR A 291 0.06 0.96 3.35
CA THR A 291 1.28 0.16 3.52
C THR A 291 1.57 -0.15 4.98
N ARG A 292 1.45 0.85 5.86
CA ARG A 292 1.61 0.69 7.31
C ARG A 292 0.62 -0.30 7.87
N GLU A 293 -0.65 -0.16 7.52
CA GLU A 293 -1.71 -1.04 8.00
C GLU A 293 -1.56 -2.46 7.45
N LEU A 294 -1.20 -2.63 6.17
CA LEU A 294 -0.95 -3.93 5.56
C LEU A 294 0.20 -4.66 6.27
N ALA A 295 1.27 -3.96 6.62
CA ALA A 295 2.40 -4.52 7.34
C ALA A 295 2.03 -4.99 8.77
N LEU A 296 0.96 -4.45 9.35
CA LEU A 296 0.42 -4.86 10.65
C LEU A 296 -0.56 -6.04 10.48
N ALA A 297 -1.53 -5.90 9.58
CA ALA A 297 -2.59 -6.88 9.35
C ALA A 297 -2.09 -8.19 8.71
N VAL A 298 -1.03 -8.11 7.90
CA VAL A 298 -0.43 -9.25 7.20
C VAL A 298 1.08 -9.30 7.45
N PRO A 299 1.53 -9.78 8.63
CA PRO A 299 2.95 -9.79 8.98
C PRO A 299 3.86 -10.52 7.99
N ALA A 300 3.32 -11.51 7.28
CA ALA A 300 4.04 -12.25 6.23
C ALA A 300 4.51 -11.33 5.07
N LEU A 301 3.78 -10.25 4.79
CA LEU A 301 4.14 -9.26 3.77
C LEU A 301 5.10 -8.17 4.27
N ARG A 302 5.40 -8.08 5.57
CA ARG A 302 6.16 -6.93 6.11
C ARG A 302 7.51 -6.71 5.43
N ARG A 303 8.25 -7.79 5.13
CA ARG A 303 9.53 -7.73 4.41
C ARG A 303 9.40 -7.36 2.93
N ASN A 304 8.18 -7.45 2.41
CA ASN A 304 7.83 -7.22 1.03
C ASN A 304 7.33 -5.78 0.78
N LEU A 305 7.23 -4.97 1.84
CA LEU A 305 6.71 -3.60 1.81
C LEU A 305 7.80 -2.58 2.13
N ILE A 306 7.70 -1.41 1.50
CA ILE A 306 8.59 -0.25 1.71
C ILE A 306 7.79 0.81 2.47
N ASN A 307 8.18 1.08 3.72
CA ASN A 307 7.58 2.10 4.58
C ASN A 307 8.34 3.42 4.51
#